data_AF-A0A8H5CKL5-F1
#
_entry.id   AF-A0A8H5CKL5-F1
#
_cell.length_a   1.000
_cell.length_b   1.000
_cell.length_c   1.000
_cell.angle_alpha   90.00
_cell.angle_beta   90.00
_cell.angle_gamma   90.00
#
_symmetry.space_group_name_H-M   'P 1'
#
loop_
_entity.id
_entity.type
_entity.pdbx_description
1 polymer ?
#
loop_
_entity_poly.entity_id
_entity_poly.type
_entity_poly.pdbx_seq_one_letter_code
_entity_poly.pdbx_strand_id
1 'polypeptide(L)'
;MFPKASLLVSALLAIFGSAVPAPVPAEAVVATAATAATAATAATAATAATATAAVNAVAEIDVRATAASPTITLCTAGGFGGTCVQLPVVSDACTNFNGGLTVLNEEISSAVIPNGFICTFFTFFGCSTASSENSQDEIGLAGGSYPNFAAITGIAGTTNFNDKASSFSCSPL
;
A
#
# COMPACT_ATOMS: atom_id res chain seq x y z
N MET A 1 34.36 -14.44 -31.48
CA MET A 1 33.78 -14.54 -32.83
C MET A 1 33.19 -15.94 -32.98
N PHE A 2 31.97 -16.16 -32.47
CA PHE A 2 31.15 -17.36 -32.64
C PHE A 2 29.66 -16.94 -32.60
N PRO A 3 28.76 -17.64 -33.29
CA PRO A 3 27.72 -17.02 -34.10
C PRO A 3 26.36 -16.84 -33.40
N LYS A 4 25.59 -15.93 -34.00
CA LYS A 4 24.13 -15.73 -33.86
C LYS A 4 23.37 -17.06 -33.89
N ALA A 5 22.58 -17.31 -32.86
CA ALA A 5 21.40 -18.18 -32.93
C ALA A 5 20.16 -17.30 -32.81
N SER A 6 19.43 -17.20 -33.92
CA SER A 6 18.10 -16.64 -34.06
C SER A 6 17.17 -17.81 -34.40
N LEU A 7 16.00 -17.88 -33.76
CA LEU A 7 14.73 -18.54 -34.15
C LEU A 7 14.03 -19.03 -32.86
N LEU A 8 12.97 -18.33 -32.44
CA LEU A 8 11.57 -18.60 -32.78
C LEU A 8 11.02 -19.82 -32.03
N VAL A 9 10.32 -19.54 -30.91
CA VAL A 9 9.28 -20.43 -30.38
C VAL A 9 8.02 -19.58 -30.16
N SER A 10 7.08 -19.75 -31.10
CA SER A 10 5.68 -19.44 -30.92
C SER A 10 5.04 -20.52 -30.05
N ALA A 11 4.36 -20.13 -28.96
CA ALA A 11 3.19 -20.82 -28.39
C ALA A 11 2.66 -19.95 -27.24
N LEU A 12 1.47 -19.37 -27.37
CA LEU A 12 0.16 -19.96 -27.05
C LEU A 12 -0.19 -19.79 -25.55
N LEU A 13 -1.33 -19.14 -25.32
CA LEU A 13 -2.22 -19.29 -24.16
C LEU A 13 -1.86 -18.54 -22.86
N ALA A 14 -2.58 -17.46 -22.58
CA ALA A 14 -3.68 -17.51 -21.59
C ALA A 14 -4.39 -16.15 -21.50
N ILE A 15 -5.67 -16.20 -21.84
CA ILE A 15 -6.66 -15.17 -21.56
C ILE A 15 -6.90 -15.22 -20.05
N PHE A 16 -6.47 -14.20 -19.31
CA PHE A 16 -7.01 -13.92 -17.98
C PHE A 16 -7.72 -12.59 -18.03
N GLY A 17 -9.05 -12.66 -18.08
CA GLY A 17 -9.91 -11.53 -17.79
C GLY A 17 -9.76 -11.18 -16.32
N SER A 18 -9.11 -10.05 -16.04
CA SER A 18 -9.21 -9.37 -14.75
C SER A 18 -10.53 -8.60 -14.74
N ALA A 19 -11.50 -9.14 -13.99
CA ALA A 19 -12.73 -8.45 -13.64
C ALA A 19 -12.38 -7.08 -13.04
N VAL A 20 -12.87 -6.02 -13.68
CA VAL A 20 -12.81 -4.65 -13.17
C VAL A 20 -13.74 -4.59 -11.96
N PRO A 21 -13.26 -4.35 -10.73
CA PRO A 21 -14.14 -4.06 -9.61
C PRO A 21 -14.86 -2.74 -9.88
N ALA A 22 -16.19 -2.78 -9.70
CA ALA A 22 -17.09 -1.65 -9.90
C ALA A 22 -16.66 -0.42 -9.07
N PRO A 23 -16.91 0.80 -9.58
CA PRO A 23 -16.70 2.03 -8.82
C PRO A 23 -17.59 2.02 -7.57
N VAL A 24 -16.96 2.06 -6.39
CA VAL A 24 -17.63 2.29 -5.11
C VAL A 24 -18.15 3.72 -5.11
N PRO A 25 -19.44 3.96 -4.81
CA PRO A 25 -19.98 5.31 -4.73
C PRO A 25 -19.31 6.08 -3.59
N ALA A 26 -18.86 7.30 -3.92
CA ALA A 26 -18.36 8.29 -2.97
C ALA A 26 -19.51 8.73 -2.04
N GLU A 27 -19.62 8.09 -0.88
CA GLU A 27 -20.50 8.55 0.18
C GLU A 27 -19.83 9.71 0.96
N ALA A 28 -20.33 10.90 0.66
CA ALA A 28 -20.63 11.99 1.59
C ALA A 28 -19.55 12.32 2.66
N VAL A 29 -18.68 13.28 2.30
CA VAL A 29 -18.00 14.11 3.30
C VAL A 29 -19.06 14.98 3.98
N VAL A 30 -19.47 14.55 5.18
CA VAL A 30 -20.35 15.33 6.07
C VAL A 30 -19.59 16.58 6.51
N ALA A 31 -20.08 17.73 6.04
CA ALA A 31 -19.71 19.04 6.51
C ALA A 31 -19.96 19.15 8.02
N THR A 32 -18.89 19.33 8.80
CA THR A 32 -19.00 19.66 10.23
C THR A 32 -19.13 21.18 10.35
N ALA A 33 -20.37 21.66 10.36
CA ALA A 33 -20.69 23.04 10.71
C ALA A 33 -20.55 23.20 12.24
N ALA A 34 -19.59 24.02 12.65
CA ALA A 34 -19.49 24.51 14.03
C ALA A 34 -20.62 25.52 14.29
N THR A 35 -21.66 25.09 15.01
CA THR A 35 -22.70 25.98 15.54
C THR A 35 -22.25 26.54 16.89
N ALA A 36 -22.04 27.85 16.91
CA ALA A 36 -21.88 28.63 18.14
C ALA A 36 -23.20 28.70 18.93
N ALA A 37 -23.06 28.65 20.24
CA ALA A 37 -24.09 28.70 21.26
C ALA A 37 -24.91 30.02 21.24
N THR A 38 -26.17 29.98 21.68
CA THR A 38 -26.61 30.55 22.99
C THR A 38 -28.13 30.46 23.21
N ALA A 39 -28.47 30.12 24.46
CA ALA A 39 -29.62 30.51 25.29
C ALA A 39 -31.07 30.12 24.87
N ALA A 40 -31.72 29.28 25.71
CA ALA A 40 -32.62 29.73 26.79
C ALA A 40 -33.77 28.72 27.12
N THR A 41 -33.72 28.25 28.37
CA THR A 41 -34.82 28.04 29.35
C THR A 41 -36.04 27.11 29.09
N ALA A 42 -36.15 26.13 30.01
CA ALA A 42 -37.34 25.68 30.78
C ALA A 42 -38.50 24.99 30.01
N ALA A 43 -39.15 23.91 30.43
CA ALA A 43 -39.23 23.19 31.70
C ALA A 43 -39.86 21.79 31.48
N THR A 44 -39.65 20.93 32.49
CA THR A 44 -40.56 19.89 33.03
C THR A 44 -40.90 18.59 32.28
N ALA A 45 -40.52 17.51 32.97
CA ALA A 45 -41.31 16.35 33.36
C ALA A 45 -41.34 15.09 32.46
N ALA A 46 -40.60 14.09 32.96
CA ALA A 46 -41.01 12.71 33.14
C ALA A 46 -41.38 11.88 31.90
N THR A 47 -40.42 11.06 31.47
CA THR A 47 -40.69 9.64 31.24
C THR A 47 -39.39 8.85 31.41
N ALA A 48 -39.32 8.16 32.55
CA ALA A 48 -38.32 7.14 32.81
C ALA A 48 -38.74 5.81 32.14
N ALA A 49 -37.74 4.99 31.85
CA ALA A 49 -37.80 3.61 31.36
C ALA A 49 -37.85 3.43 29.84
N THR A 50 -36.67 3.34 29.21
CA THR A 50 -36.15 2.18 28.46
C THR A 50 -34.99 2.61 27.55
N ALA A 51 -33.77 2.68 28.09
CA ALA A 51 -32.58 2.95 27.27
C ALA A 51 -31.29 2.38 27.89
N THR A 52 -31.28 1.09 28.23
CA THR A 52 -30.07 0.41 28.75
C THR A 52 -29.44 -0.58 27.77
N ALA A 53 -29.95 -0.72 26.54
CA ALA A 53 -29.42 -1.67 25.55
C ALA A 53 -28.44 -1.07 24.53
N ALA A 54 -28.27 0.27 24.48
CA ALA A 54 -27.50 0.93 23.43
C ALA A 54 -26.01 1.17 23.76
N VAL A 55 -25.56 0.88 24.99
CA VAL A 55 -24.19 1.19 25.43
C VAL A 55 -23.19 0.06 25.14
N ASN A 56 -23.68 -1.15 24.84
CA ASN A 56 -22.81 -2.30 24.54
C ASN A 56 -22.28 -2.33 23.10
N ALA A 57 -22.80 -1.50 22.18
CA ALA A 57 -22.37 -1.47 20.78
C ALA A 57 -21.09 -0.62 20.56
N VAL A 58 -20.71 0.23 21.51
CA VAL A 58 -19.54 1.12 21.38
C VAL A 58 -18.23 0.35 21.62
N ALA A 59 -18.25 -0.75 22.38
CA ALA A 59 -17.06 -1.55 22.65
C ALA A 59 -16.63 -2.46 21.47
N GLU A 60 -17.55 -2.82 20.55
CA GLU A 60 -17.20 -3.63 19.37
C GLU A 60 -16.66 -2.81 18.19
N ILE A 61 -16.88 -1.49 18.17
CA ILE A 61 -16.30 -0.61 17.14
C ILE A 61 -14.78 -0.44 17.34
N ASP A 62 -14.33 -0.46 18.60
CA ASP A 62 -12.92 -0.37 18.96
C ASP A 62 -12.13 -1.63 18.53
N VAL A 63 -12.74 -2.82 18.61
CA VAL A 63 -12.12 -4.09 18.18
C VAL A 63 -12.01 -4.20 16.65
N ARG A 64 -12.91 -3.53 15.90
CA ARG A 64 -12.79 -3.46 14.43
C ARG A 64 -11.77 -2.43 13.96
N ALA A 65 -11.44 -1.43 14.79
CA ALA A 65 -10.37 -0.48 14.50
C ALA A 65 -8.96 -1.11 14.58
N THR A 66 -8.80 -2.18 15.37
CA THR A 66 -7.54 -2.96 15.44
C THR A 66 -7.26 -3.83 14.21
N ALA A 67 -8.17 -3.92 13.24
CA ALA A 67 -7.91 -4.47 11.91
C ALA A 67 -7.48 -3.37 10.91
N ALA A 68 -6.85 -2.30 11.40
CA ALA A 68 -6.21 -1.32 10.53
C ALA A 68 -5.13 -2.04 9.71
N SER A 69 -5.42 -2.27 8.43
CA SER A 69 -4.46 -2.85 7.50
C SER A 69 -3.16 -2.05 7.58
N PRO A 70 -2.01 -2.69 7.85
CA PRO A 70 -0.75 -1.98 7.98
C PRO A 70 -0.50 -1.19 6.70
N THR A 71 -0.14 0.08 6.82
CA THR A 71 0.10 0.94 5.65
C THR A 71 1.59 1.12 5.44
N ILE A 72 2.03 1.07 4.18
CA ILE A 72 3.38 1.45 3.78
C ILE A 72 3.33 2.86 3.20
N THR A 73 4.39 3.63 3.42
CA THR A 73 4.53 4.94 2.79
C THR A 73 5.62 4.88 1.75
N LEU A 74 5.30 5.23 0.50
CA LEU A 74 6.24 5.29 -0.62
C LEU A 74 6.39 6.72 -1.08
N CYS A 75 7.63 7.17 -1.25
CA CYS A 75 7.93 8.55 -1.63
C CYS A 75 8.84 8.60 -2.86
N THR A 76 8.56 9.55 -3.76
CA THR A 76 9.30 9.66 -5.03
C THR A 76 10.70 10.26 -4.89
N ALA A 77 10.98 11.00 -3.81
CA ALA A 77 12.33 11.52 -3.56
C ALA A 77 12.96 10.87 -2.32
N GLY A 78 14.29 10.88 -2.28
CA GLY A 78 15.04 10.52 -1.07
C GLY A 78 14.71 11.46 0.10
N GLY A 79 14.95 11.00 1.33
CA GLY A 79 14.69 11.74 2.55
C GLY A 79 13.21 11.93 2.86
N PHE A 80 12.33 11.06 2.33
CA PHE A 80 10.87 11.19 2.44
C PHE A 80 10.33 12.49 1.81
N GLY A 81 10.99 12.97 0.76
CA GLY A 81 10.57 14.12 -0.01
C GLY A 81 9.68 13.75 -1.21
N GLY A 82 9.26 14.77 -1.96
CA GLY A 82 8.48 14.59 -3.18
C GLY A 82 7.02 14.20 -2.89
N THR A 83 6.48 13.33 -3.73
CA THR A 83 5.10 12.83 -3.58
C THR A 83 5.13 11.55 -2.78
N CYS A 84 4.49 11.56 -1.61
CA CYS A 84 4.37 10.38 -0.75
C CYS A 84 2.95 9.83 -0.80
N VAL A 85 2.82 8.52 -1.03
CA VAL A 85 1.54 7.81 -1.07
C VAL A 85 1.54 6.72 -0.01
N GLN A 86 0.45 6.65 0.76
CA GLN A 86 0.22 5.58 1.71
C GLN A 86 -0.62 4.50 1.07
N LEU A 87 -0.09 3.28 1.02
CA LEU A 87 -0.77 2.12 0.46
C LEU A 87 -1.05 1.10 1.57
N PRO A 88 -2.28 0.59 1.67
CA PRO A 88 -2.56 -0.51 2.58
C PRO A 88 -1.85 -1.78 2.09
N VAL A 89 -1.16 -2.46 3.00
CA VAL A 89 -0.57 -3.77 2.76
C VAL A 89 -1.67 -4.82 2.80
N VAL A 90 -1.74 -5.61 1.74
CA VAL A 90 -2.45 -6.88 1.73
C VAL A 90 -1.40 -7.97 1.71
N SER A 91 -1.39 -8.84 2.73
CA SER A 91 -0.41 -9.91 2.85
C SER A 91 -0.37 -10.78 1.59
N ASP A 92 0.84 -11.04 1.08
CA ASP A 92 1.12 -11.92 -0.06
C ASP A 92 0.47 -11.47 -1.39
N ALA A 93 -0.02 -10.22 -1.46
CA ALA A 93 -0.55 -9.65 -2.68
C ALA A 93 0.51 -8.82 -3.40
N CYS A 94 0.70 -9.11 -4.68
CA CYS A 94 1.51 -8.27 -5.55
C CYS A 94 0.75 -6.99 -5.95
N THR A 95 1.32 -5.84 -5.64
CA THR A 95 0.79 -4.54 -6.03
C THR A 95 1.64 -3.93 -7.14
N ASN A 96 1.01 -3.67 -8.28
CA ASN A 96 1.64 -3.04 -9.45
C ASN A 96 1.44 -1.52 -9.42
N PHE A 97 2.47 -0.75 -9.76
CA PHE A 97 2.37 0.71 -9.91
C PHE A 97 1.74 1.09 -11.26
N ASN A 98 0.54 0.60 -11.53
CA ASN A 98 -0.20 0.91 -12.76
C ASN A 98 -1.48 1.72 -12.45
N GLY A 99 -2.16 2.16 -13.52
CA GLY A 99 -3.37 2.98 -13.38
C GLY A 99 -3.13 4.27 -12.61
N GLY A 100 -3.78 4.41 -11.44
CA GLY A 100 -3.65 5.59 -10.57
C GLY A 100 -2.32 5.68 -9.82
N LEU A 101 -1.50 4.62 -9.82
CA LEU A 101 -0.20 4.57 -9.13
C LEU A 101 0.98 4.75 -10.09
N THR A 102 0.73 5.12 -11.35
CA THR A 102 1.78 5.33 -12.37
C THR A 102 2.79 6.43 -11.99
N VAL A 103 2.40 7.37 -11.13
CA VAL A 103 3.30 8.40 -10.58
C VAL A 103 4.40 7.81 -9.69
N LEU A 104 4.22 6.59 -9.20
CA LEU A 104 5.22 5.88 -8.39
C LEU A 104 6.05 4.90 -9.24
N ASN A 105 5.66 4.64 -10.48
CA ASN A 105 6.35 3.68 -11.32
C ASN A 105 7.73 4.19 -11.72
N GLU A 106 8.79 3.45 -11.38
CA GLU A 106 10.18 3.84 -11.63
C GLU A 106 10.53 5.22 -11.04
N GLU A 107 9.83 5.65 -9.98
CA GLU A 107 10.06 6.95 -9.35
C GLU A 107 10.29 6.83 -7.83
N ILE A 108 10.23 5.64 -7.25
CA ILE A 108 10.41 5.48 -5.79
C ILE A 108 11.87 5.57 -5.41
N SER A 109 12.15 6.49 -4.48
CA SER A 109 13.48 6.75 -3.92
C SER A 109 13.55 6.55 -2.40
N SER A 110 12.41 6.52 -1.69
CA SER A 110 12.36 6.23 -0.25
C SER A 110 11.06 5.56 0.16
N ALA A 111 11.11 4.79 1.26
CA ALA A 111 9.96 4.06 1.77
C ALA A 111 9.98 3.91 3.30
N VAL A 112 8.78 3.85 3.89
CA VAL A 112 8.57 3.48 5.29
C VAL A 112 7.74 2.21 5.31
N ILE A 113 8.30 1.16 5.89
CA ILE A 113 7.70 -0.16 5.98
C ILE A 113 7.26 -0.39 7.42
N PRO A 114 6.00 -0.81 7.65
CA PRO A 114 5.52 -1.10 8.99
C PRO A 114 6.31 -2.24 9.65
N ASN A 115 6.51 -2.14 10.96
CA ASN A 115 7.17 -3.21 11.72
C ASN A 115 6.38 -4.52 11.66
N GLY A 116 7.09 -5.65 11.61
CA GLY A 116 6.48 -6.98 11.50
C GLY A 116 6.14 -7.41 10.07
N PHE A 117 6.53 -6.64 9.06
CA PHE A 117 6.41 -6.99 7.65
C PHE A 117 7.78 -6.95 6.96
N ILE A 118 7.90 -7.73 5.90
CA ILE A 118 8.96 -7.63 4.90
C ILE A 118 8.32 -7.34 3.55
N CYS A 119 8.77 -6.27 2.90
CA CYS A 119 8.32 -5.91 1.56
C CYS A 119 9.45 -6.10 0.56
N THR A 120 9.17 -6.83 -0.50
CA THR A 120 10.06 -6.99 -1.65
C THR A 120 9.59 -6.05 -2.75
N PHE A 121 10.48 -5.18 -3.22
CA PHE A 121 10.25 -4.32 -4.37
C PHE A 121 10.90 -4.94 -5.60
N PHE A 122 10.23 -4.85 -6.74
CA PHE A 122 10.66 -5.44 -8.00
C PHE A 122 10.75 -4.37 -9.08
N THR A 123 11.72 -4.49 -9.98
CA THR A 123 11.86 -3.57 -11.11
C THR A 123 10.84 -3.83 -12.21
N PHE A 124 10.24 -5.01 -12.23
CA PHE A 124 9.20 -5.40 -13.18
C PHE A 124 7.83 -5.42 -12.53
N PHE A 125 6.78 -5.35 -13.34
CA PHE A 125 5.42 -5.60 -12.88
C PHE A 125 5.20 -7.08 -12.58
N GLY A 126 4.19 -7.35 -11.77
CA GLY A 126 3.74 -8.69 -11.41
C GLY A 126 4.64 -9.38 -10.38
N CYS A 127 5.47 -8.62 -9.64
CA CYS A 127 6.38 -9.16 -8.63
C CYS A 127 7.25 -10.28 -9.20
N SER A 128 7.73 -10.04 -10.41
CA SER A 128 8.57 -10.95 -11.17
C SER A 128 10.01 -10.48 -11.17
N THR A 129 10.93 -11.44 -11.18
CA THR A 129 12.37 -11.19 -11.32
C THR A 129 12.79 -11.61 -12.73
N ALA A 130 13.63 -10.81 -13.39
CA ALA A 130 14.10 -11.19 -14.72
C ALA A 130 15.16 -12.30 -14.67
N SER A 131 15.88 -12.43 -13.56
CA SER A 131 16.85 -13.51 -13.36
C SER A 131 16.99 -13.89 -11.89
N SER A 132 16.60 -15.11 -11.54
CA SER A 132 16.76 -15.69 -10.21
C SER A 132 18.21 -15.91 -9.79
N GLU A 133 19.16 -15.90 -10.73
CA GLU A 133 20.58 -16.14 -10.44
C GLU A 133 21.25 -14.94 -9.75
N ASN A 134 20.77 -13.72 -9.98
CA ASN A 134 21.44 -12.52 -9.50
C ASN A 134 20.57 -11.64 -8.59
N SER A 135 19.24 -11.81 -8.55
CA SER A 135 18.30 -11.03 -7.71
C SER A 135 18.62 -9.52 -7.64
N GLN A 136 19.16 -8.94 -8.72
CA GLN A 136 19.47 -7.50 -8.80
C GLN A 136 18.22 -6.67 -9.14
N ASP A 137 17.19 -7.36 -9.63
CA ASP A 137 15.90 -6.81 -10.04
C ASP A 137 14.91 -6.72 -8.87
N GLU A 138 15.34 -7.11 -7.67
CA GLU A 138 14.52 -7.07 -6.46
C GLU A 138 15.31 -6.63 -5.24
N ILE A 139 14.64 -5.99 -4.29
CA ILE A 139 15.18 -5.71 -2.96
C ILE A 139 14.16 -6.08 -1.89
N GLY A 140 14.58 -6.88 -0.92
CA GLY A 140 13.77 -7.21 0.26
C GLY A 140 14.10 -6.27 1.40
N LEU A 141 13.09 -5.56 1.91
CA LEU A 141 13.22 -4.58 2.98
C LEU A 141 12.32 -4.98 4.15
N ALA A 142 12.91 -5.16 5.34
CA ALA A 142 12.16 -5.43 6.56
C ALA A 142 11.49 -4.16 7.11
N GLY A 143 10.67 -4.29 8.15
CA GLY A 143 10.07 -3.15 8.84
C GLY A 143 11.13 -2.11 9.26
N GLY A 144 10.88 -0.84 8.92
CA GLY A 144 11.86 0.22 9.10
C GLY A 144 11.61 1.45 8.22
N SER A 145 12.51 2.42 8.33
CA SER A 145 12.51 3.65 7.55
C SER A 145 13.72 3.69 6.63
N TYR A 146 13.48 3.77 5.33
CA TYR A 146 14.50 3.72 4.28
C TYR A 146 14.52 5.06 3.54
N PRO A 147 15.33 6.02 3.98
CA PRO A 147 15.33 7.37 3.41
C PRO A 147 15.97 7.42 2.02
N ASN A 148 16.68 6.40 1.55
CA ASN A 148 17.34 6.46 0.25
C ASN A 148 17.52 5.06 -0.36
N PHE A 149 17.11 4.90 -1.62
CA PHE A 149 17.24 3.65 -2.37
C PHE A 149 18.52 3.51 -3.20
N ALA A 150 19.36 4.56 -3.24
CA ALA A 150 20.61 4.57 -4.00
C ALA A 150 21.67 3.58 -3.49
N ALA A 151 21.60 3.19 -2.21
CA ALA A 151 22.52 2.23 -1.59
C ALA A 151 21.76 1.38 -0.55
N ILE A 152 20.93 0.47 -1.05
CA ILE A 152 20.18 -0.48 -0.21
C ILE A 152 20.91 -1.82 -0.22
N THR A 153 21.05 -2.45 0.95
CA THR A 153 21.49 -3.84 1.03
C THR A 153 20.34 -4.77 0.67
N GLY A 154 20.36 -5.25 -0.58
CA GLY A 154 19.46 -6.31 -1.06
C GLY A 154 20.04 -7.71 -0.83
N ILE A 155 19.38 -8.71 -1.44
CA ILE A 155 19.73 -10.14 -1.29
C ILE A 155 21.12 -10.43 -1.89
N ALA A 156 21.42 -9.82 -3.05
CA ALA A 156 22.68 -10.00 -3.76
C ALA A 156 23.79 -9.02 -3.34
N GLY A 157 23.55 -8.19 -2.31
CA GLY A 157 24.47 -7.16 -1.85
C GLY A 157 23.91 -5.74 -1.98
N THR A 158 24.80 -4.75 -1.89
CA THR A 158 24.38 -3.34 -2.01
C THR A 158 24.08 -3.01 -3.47
N THR A 159 22.85 -2.56 -3.74
CA THR A 159 22.39 -2.17 -5.07
C THR A 159 21.77 -0.78 -5.04
N ASN A 160 21.75 -0.14 -6.21
CA ASN A 160 21.04 1.11 -6.42
C ASN A 160 19.66 0.79 -7.01
N PHE A 161 18.64 0.95 -6.17
CA PHE A 161 17.24 0.72 -6.52
C PHE A 161 16.43 2.03 -6.65
N ASN A 162 17.13 3.16 -6.74
CA ASN A 162 16.50 4.47 -6.88
C ASN A 162 15.77 4.54 -8.23
N ASP A 163 14.49 4.91 -8.21
CA ASP A 163 13.71 5.14 -9.42
C ASP A 163 13.63 3.87 -10.29
N LYS A 164 13.55 2.70 -9.64
CA LYS A 164 13.46 1.40 -10.32
C LYS A 164 12.22 0.59 -9.99
N ALA A 165 11.59 0.83 -8.85
CA ALA A 165 10.50 -0.01 -8.39
C ALA A 165 9.26 0.15 -9.29
N SER A 166 8.73 -0.97 -9.79
CA SER A 166 7.52 -1.03 -10.63
C SER A 166 6.41 -1.86 -9.98
N SER A 167 6.77 -2.76 -9.06
CA SER A 167 5.81 -3.46 -8.21
C SER A 167 6.41 -3.78 -6.85
N PHE A 168 5.55 -4.13 -5.89
CA PHE A 168 5.98 -4.60 -4.58
C PHE A 168 5.04 -5.68 -4.05
N SER A 169 5.57 -6.55 -3.20
CA SER A 169 4.82 -7.53 -2.44
C SER A 169 5.27 -7.48 -0.99
N CYS A 170 4.35 -7.53 -0.04
CA CYS A 170 4.68 -7.55 1.38
C CYS A 170 4.08 -8.79 2.05
N SER A 171 4.87 -9.42 2.91
CA SER A 171 4.42 -10.55 3.73
C SER A 171 4.74 -10.25 5.20
N PRO A 172 3.91 -10.72 6.14
CA PRO A 172 4.23 -10.67 7.57
C PRO A 172 5.47 -11.52 7.88
N LEU A 173 6.30 -11.07 8.81
CA LEU A 173 7.49 -11.76 9.31
C LEU A 173 7.17 -12.84 10.34
#